data_AF-A0A812CEW0-F1
#
_entry.id   AF-A0A812CEW0-F1
#
_cell.length_a   1.000
_cell.length_b   1.000
_cell.length_c   1.000
_cell.angle_alpha   90.00
_cell.angle_beta   90.00
_cell.angle_gamma   90.00
#
_symmetry.space_group_name_H-M   'P 1'
#
loop_
_entity.id
_entity.type
_entity.pdbx_description
1 polymer ?
#
loop_
_entity_poly.entity_id
_entity_poly.type
_entity_poly.pdbx_seq_one_letter_code
_entity_poly.pdbx_strand_id
1 'polypeptide(L)'
;MTSTEDASPSVGTSEINFVEVKLDKEQADSKFDNAAKNGRMSVFCKKCCLCFDSITTSKNPLPENPSICQRIRYTFLCPPHGIIGSYITTIFIFAILYAVFWSLLGESALPRSNIFGLWVLFICCIIGGYIVQFIKLPPLLGMLIVGIILKNVPYIDIGQDIDPTWSGILRNTALTVILIRAGLGLDPEALKKLSFAVVRLAFSPCLTETVVAAIVSHFLLGLPWIWGFMLGFVIAAVSPAVVVPCLLHLQDWGYGIDKGIPTLVIAAASIDDVLAITGFGVVLGIAFAEGNIVWSIFKGPLEALLGIVLGAIFGVFLWYIPAVKQKNRLFQRGFILFAVGLVGVLGCPRLEIPGTGPLLCLTVAFVAAVGWRRQNDVESLNTIMNATAILWLIFEPLLFGLIGTEVDVSKLNGETIGYGIATLVVGLSFRTIVAFFAVFRTNLNLKEKFFVGLAWLPKATVQAAIGSVALSTARDKKKPVFERYGLTILEVAVLVILITAPIGAALVMLTGPRLLNRTDPSSPTHEKIHQDEQQEMEVQTATESINTSL
;
A
#
# COMPACT_ATOMS: atom_id res chain seq x y z
N MET A 1 -15.47 31.80 52.52
CA MET A 1 -15.25 30.34 52.44
C MET A 1 -14.61 30.10 51.07
N THR A 2 -13.28 30.31 50.95
CA THR A 2 -12.21 29.27 50.94
C THR A 2 -12.23 28.44 49.64
N SER A 3 -11.39 28.74 48.63
CA SER A 3 -10.02 28.17 48.33
C SER A 3 -10.09 26.66 48.01
N THR A 4 -9.49 26.02 46.99
CA THR A 4 -8.29 26.18 46.11
C THR A 4 -8.23 24.94 45.16
N GLU A 5 -7.55 25.03 43.99
CA GLU A 5 -6.71 24.02 43.23
C GLU A 5 -7.13 22.50 43.18
N ASP A 6 -6.89 21.64 42.18
CA ASP A 6 -5.97 21.56 41.03
C ASP A 6 -6.28 20.31 40.13
N ALA A 7 -5.68 20.28 38.94
CA ALA A 7 -5.21 19.12 38.14
C ALA A 7 -6.16 18.13 37.39
N SER A 8 -5.97 18.08 36.06
CA SER A 8 -6.26 16.96 35.15
C SER A 8 -5.28 15.77 35.33
N PRO A 9 -5.51 14.57 34.75
CA PRO A 9 -5.05 14.37 33.36
C PRO A 9 -5.93 13.48 32.46
N SER A 10 -5.73 13.72 31.16
CA SER A 10 -6.12 13.00 29.95
C SER A 10 -5.95 11.48 29.93
N VAL A 11 -6.87 10.77 29.26
CA VAL A 11 -6.55 9.64 28.34
C VAL A 11 -7.59 9.64 27.20
N GLY A 12 -7.10 9.81 25.96
CA GLY A 12 -7.87 9.60 24.75
C GLY A 12 -7.88 8.13 24.33
N THR A 13 -9.02 7.70 23.81
CA THR A 13 -9.14 6.54 22.93
C THR A 13 -10.19 6.87 21.89
N SER A 14 -9.74 7.06 20.66
CA SER A 14 -10.57 7.10 19.46
C SER A 14 -11.16 5.71 19.22
N GLU A 15 -12.38 5.49 19.71
CA GLU A 15 -13.19 4.35 19.32
C GLU A 15 -13.78 4.57 17.93
N ILE A 16 -13.43 3.67 17.02
CA ILE A 16 -14.15 3.46 15.77
C ILE A 16 -15.52 2.92 16.15
N ASN A 17 -16.54 3.77 16.07
CA ASN A 17 -17.94 3.41 16.21
C ASN A 17 -18.31 2.34 15.17
N PHE A 18 -18.38 1.08 15.61
CA PHE A 18 -19.19 0.07 14.94
C PHE A 18 -20.65 0.46 15.13
N VAL A 19 -21.30 0.81 14.02
CA VAL A 19 -22.74 1.04 13.92
C VAL A 19 -23.50 -0.03 14.71
N GLU A 20 -24.28 0.42 15.69
CA GLU A 20 -25.25 -0.35 16.46
C GLU A 20 -26.14 -1.18 15.52
N VAL A 21 -25.91 -2.49 15.45
CA VAL A 21 -26.97 -3.47 15.13
C VAL A 21 -27.67 -3.78 16.45
N LYS A 22 -28.53 -2.87 16.90
CA LYS A 22 -29.33 -3.02 18.12
C LYS A 22 -30.81 -3.28 17.85
N LEU A 23 -31.15 -3.65 16.61
CA LEU A 23 -32.55 -3.86 16.20
C LEU A 23 -32.97 -5.34 16.01
N ASP A 24 -32.06 -6.32 16.16
CA ASP A 24 -32.40 -7.74 15.92
C ASP A 24 -32.35 -8.66 17.16
N LYS A 25 -31.86 -8.20 18.32
CA LYS A 25 -31.73 -9.07 19.51
C LYS A 25 -33.08 -9.38 20.17
N GLU A 26 -33.97 -8.40 20.31
CA GLU A 26 -35.27 -8.62 20.97
C GLU A 26 -36.24 -9.48 20.13
N GLN A 27 -36.11 -9.48 18.80
CA GLN A 27 -36.95 -10.34 17.93
C GLN A 27 -36.41 -11.78 17.80
N ALA A 28 -35.11 -12.00 18.00
CA ALA A 28 -34.52 -13.34 17.99
C ALA A 28 -34.79 -14.10 19.30
N ASP A 29 -34.72 -13.43 20.45
CA ASP A 29 -34.94 -14.05 21.76
C ASP A 29 -36.40 -14.49 21.96
N SER A 30 -37.37 -13.73 21.42
CA SER A 30 -38.81 -14.07 21.51
C SER A 30 -39.22 -15.27 20.63
N LYS A 31 -38.48 -15.54 19.55
CA LYS A 31 -38.67 -16.73 18.71
C LYS A 31 -38.07 -17.99 19.34
N PHE A 32 -36.98 -17.86 20.09
CA PHE A 32 -36.33 -19.01 20.74
C PHE A 32 -37.14 -19.54 21.94
N ASP A 33 -37.72 -18.66 22.76
CA ASP A 33 -38.54 -19.06 23.91
C ASP A 33 -39.85 -19.74 23.50
N ASN A 34 -40.41 -19.38 22.34
CA ASN A 34 -41.62 -20.02 21.81
C ASN A 34 -41.36 -21.41 21.21
N ALA A 35 -40.14 -21.69 20.74
CA ALA A 35 -39.77 -23.01 20.24
C ALA A 35 -39.53 -24.02 21.37
N ALA A 36 -39.11 -23.57 22.57
CA ALA A 36 -38.84 -24.42 23.72
C ALA A 36 -40.10 -25.03 24.37
N LYS A 37 -41.30 -24.45 24.12
CA LYS A 37 -42.58 -24.93 24.68
C LYS A 37 -43.22 -26.07 23.89
N ASN A 38 -42.83 -26.31 22.64
CA ASN A 38 -43.39 -27.40 21.82
C ASN A 38 -42.44 -28.59 21.78
N GLY A 39 -42.73 -29.58 22.62
CA GLY A 39 -41.92 -30.77 22.83
C GLY A 39 -41.73 -31.63 21.58
N ARG A 40 -40.47 -31.91 21.25
CA ARG A 40 -39.89 -33.23 20.89
C ARG A 40 -38.39 -33.07 20.66
N MET A 41 -37.63 -32.87 21.75
CA MET A 41 -36.17 -32.98 21.70
C MET A 41 -35.79 -34.40 22.12
N SER A 42 -35.15 -35.16 21.22
CA SER A 42 -34.76 -36.55 21.47
C SER A 42 -33.83 -36.64 22.69
N VAL A 43 -33.93 -37.74 23.44
CA VAL A 43 -33.13 -37.99 24.66
C VAL A 43 -31.61 -37.88 24.37
N PHE A 44 -31.20 -38.17 23.13
CA PHE A 44 -29.82 -38.00 22.65
C PHE A 44 -29.40 -36.52 22.58
N CYS A 45 -30.26 -35.64 22.09
CA CYS A 45 -30.02 -34.19 22.04
C CYS A 45 -29.96 -33.56 23.43
N LYS A 46 -30.77 -34.05 24.39
CA LYS A 46 -30.67 -33.63 25.81
C LYS A 46 -29.35 -34.04 26.47
N LYS A 47 -28.84 -35.25 26.20
CA LYS A 47 -27.53 -35.70 26.70
C LYS A 47 -26.37 -34.94 26.08
N CYS A 48 -26.43 -34.61 24.78
CA CYS A 48 -25.43 -33.76 24.13
C CYS A 48 -25.46 -32.32 24.66
N CYS A 49 -26.63 -31.71 24.85
CA CYS A 49 -26.74 -30.35 25.44
C CYS A 49 -26.20 -30.29 26.87
N LEU A 50 -26.46 -31.30 27.70
CA LEU A 50 -25.96 -31.35 29.09
C LEU A 50 -24.43 -31.51 29.18
N CYS A 51 -23.78 -32.17 28.21
CA CYS A 51 -22.32 -32.26 28.15
C CYS A 51 -21.66 -30.94 27.74
N PHE A 52 -22.31 -30.12 26.90
CA PHE A 52 -21.80 -28.81 26.48
C PHE A 52 -22.10 -27.69 27.48
N ASP A 53 -23.12 -27.86 28.32
CA ASP A 53 -23.55 -26.90 29.34
C ASP A 53 -22.44 -26.50 30.33
N SER A 54 -21.53 -27.42 30.68
CA SER A 54 -20.44 -27.13 31.62
C SER A 54 -19.33 -26.25 31.02
N ILE A 55 -19.31 -26.12 29.69
CA ILE A 55 -18.26 -25.42 28.93
C ILE A 55 -18.79 -24.09 28.40
N THR A 56 -20.07 -23.76 28.60
CA THR A 56 -20.69 -22.62 27.92
C THR A 56 -20.51 -21.29 28.68
N THR A 57 -20.07 -20.24 27.98
CA THR A 57 -19.84 -18.88 28.52
C THR A 57 -21.08 -18.28 29.19
N SER A 58 -22.28 -18.65 28.71
CA SER A 58 -23.57 -18.20 29.25
C SER A 58 -23.81 -18.59 30.72
N LYS A 59 -23.15 -19.63 31.23
CA LYS A 59 -23.37 -20.15 32.60
C LYS A 59 -22.21 -19.88 33.57
N ASN A 60 -21.10 -19.29 33.11
CA ASN A 60 -19.90 -19.04 33.94
C ASN A 60 -19.33 -17.62 33.73
N PRO A 61 -20.05 -16.53 34.03
CA PRO A 61 -19.54 -15.16 33.85
C PRO A 61 -18.31 -14.85 34.72
N LEU A 62 -17.43 -13.95 34.24
CA LEU A 62 -16.25 -13.50 34.98
C LEU A 62 -16.67 -12.72 36.26
N PRO A 63 -16.05 -12.99 37.43
CA PRO A 63 -16.23 -12.17 38.62
C PRO A 63 -15.56 -10.78 38.45
N GLU A 64 -16.02 -9.76 39.20
CA GLU A 64 -15.63 -8.34 39.04
C GLU A 64 -14.11 -8.08 39.19
N ASN A 65 -13.35 -8.94 39.88
CA ASN A 65 -11.89 -8.86 39.99
C ASN A 65 -11.23 -10.24 39.74
N PRO A 66 -11.07 -10.66 38.48
CA PRO A 66 -10.59 -12.00 38.15
C PRO A 66 -9.06 -12.07 38.17
N SER A 67 -8.52 -13.11 38.80
CA SER A 67 -7.10 -13.45 38.73
C SER A 67 -6.68 -13.85 37.29
N ILE A 68 -5.39 -13.75 36.97
CA ILE A 68 -4.82 -14.13 35.65
C ILE A 68 -5.24 -15.57 35.26
N CYS A 69 -5.25 -16.48 36.23
CA CYS A 69 -5.63 -17.89 36.01
C CYS A 69 -7.12 -18.06 35.66
N GLN A 70 -8.00 -17.26 36.27
CA GLN A 70 -9.44 -17.27 35.96
C GLN A 70 -9.74 -16.66 34.58
N ARG A 71 -9.00 -15.62 34.16
CA ARG A 71 -9.08 -15.08 32.79
C ARG A 71 -8.67 -16.09 31.74
N ILE A 72 -7.56 -16.82 31.98
CA ILE A 72 -7.10 -17.88 31.07
C ILE A 72 -8.18 -18.97 30.95
N ARG A 73 -8.70 -19.47 32.09
CA ARG A 73 -9.74 -20.50 32.09
C ARG A 73 -11.00 -20.04 31.36
N TYR A 74 -11.44 -18.79 31.55
CA TYR A 74 -12.60 -18.21 30.87
C TYR A 74 -12.43 -18.10 29.35
N THR A 75 -11.20 -17.86 28.89
CA THR A 75 -10.88 -17.74 27.45
C THR A 75 -11.02 -19.09 26.71
N PHE A 76 -10.97 -20.21 27.41
CA PHE A 76 -11.17 -21.56 26.86
C PHE A 76 -12.63 -22.07 26.95
N LEU A 77 -13.58 -21.28 27.47
CA LEU A 77 -15.01 -21.64 27.42
C LEU A 77 -15.59 -21.44 26.00
N CYS A 78 -16.67 -22.16 25.69
CA CYS A 78 -17.39 -22.12 24.43
C CYS A 78 -18.61 -21.17 24.48
N PRO A 79 -18.94 -20.44 23.39
CA PRO A 79 -18.11 -20.28 22.20
C PRO A 79 -16.75 -19.65 22.52
N PRO A 80 -15.71 -19.88 21.72
CA PRO A 80 -14.43 -19.24 21.95
C PRO A 80 -14.61 -17.73 21.71
N HIS A 81 -14.27 -16.91 22.71
CA HIS A 81 -14.46 -15.45 22.67
C HIS A 81 -13.11 -14.72 22.75
N GLY A 82 -13.14 -13.41 22.46
CA GLY A 82 -11.97 -12.55 22.49
C GLY A 82 -10.92 -12.94 21.45
N ILE A 83 -9.66 -12.72 21.78
CA ILE A 83 -8.52 -12.89 20.87
C ILE A 83 -8.38 -14.35 20.40
N ILE A 84 -8.57 -15.32 21.30
CA ILE A 84 -8.45 -16.75 20.96
C ILE A 84 -9.57 -17.18 20.02
N GLY A 85 -10.81 -16.72 20.25
CA GLY A 85 -11.92 -16.96 19.34
C GLY A 85 -11.68 -16.41 17.93
N SER A 86 -11.08 -15.22 17.83
CA SER A 86 -10.70 -14.63 16.54
C SER A 86 -9.66 -15.48 15.79
N TYR A 87 -8.61 -15.97 16.47
CA TYR A 87 -7.62 -16.85 15.85
C TYR A 87 -8.21 -18.20 15.42
N ILE A 88 -9.01 -18.83 16.27
CA ILE A 88 -9.68 -20.11 15.94
C ILE A 88 -10.57 -19.93 14.70
N THR A 89 -11.37 -18.85 14.66
CA THR A 89 -12.24 -18.54 13.52
C THR A 89 -11.42 -18.32 12.25
N THR A 90 -10.32 -17.57 12.35
CA THR A 90 -9.42 -17.30 11.22
C THR A 90 -8.78 -18.58 10.68
N ILE A 91 -8.21 -19.41 11.56
CA ILE A 91 -7.61 -20.71 11.17
C ILE A 91 -8.66 -21.61 10.51
N PHE A 92 -9.88 -21.63 11.06
CA PHE A 92 -10.97 -22.44 10.51
C PHE A 92 -11.41 -21.95 9.11
N ILE A 93 -11.49 -20.63 8.90
CA ILE A 93 -11.75 -20.04 7.57
C ILE A 93 -10.67 -20.45 6.56
N PHE A 94 -9.39 -20.33 6.91
CA PHE A 94 -8.31 -20.75 6.03
C PHE A 94 -8.35 -22.27 5.75
N ALA A 95 -8.65 -23.10 6.75
CA ALA A 95 -8.78 -24.54 6.55
C ALA A 95 -9.93 -24.89 5.59
N ILE A 96 -11.09 -24.23 5.72
CA ILE A 96 -12.23 -24.41 4.81
C ILE A 96 -11.86 -23.95 3.40
N LEU A 97 -11.25 -22.77 3.26
CA LEU A 97 -10.84 -22.25 1.94
C LEU A 97 -9.87 -23.21 1.25
N TYR A 98 -8.90 -23.76 1.98
CA TYR A 98 -7.99 -24.77 1.43
C TYR A 98 -8.72 -26.06 1.05
N ALA A 99 -9.67 -26.53 1.88
CA ALA A 99 -10.48 -27.70 1.55
C ALA A 99 -11.32 -27.49 0.29
N VAL A 100 -11.84 -26.27 0.07
CA VAL A 100 -12.53 -25.89 -1.17
C VAL A 100 -11.56 -25.91 -2.36
N PHE A 101 -10.37 -25.30 -2.24
CA PHE A 101 -9.36 -25.33 -3.30
C PHE A 101 -8.96 -26.77 -3.65
N TRP A 102 -8.71 -27.60 -2.65
CA TRP A 102 -8.42 -29.01 -2.84
C TRP A 102 -9.57 -29.75 -3.53
N SER A 103 -10.81 -29.51 -3.12
CA SER A 103 -11.99 -30.13 -3.73
C SER A 103 -12.20 -29.73 -5.18
N LEU A 104 -11.77 -28.53 -5.60
CA LEU A 104 -11.91 -28.03 -6.97
C LEU A 104 -10.76 -28.47 -7.87
N LEU A 105 -9.53 -28.48 -7.36
CA LEU A 105 -8.29 -28.65 -8.14
C LEU A 105 -7.66 -30.04 -7.99
N GLY A 106 -8.14 -30.86 -7.05
CA GLY A 106 -7.69 -32.23 -6.81
C GLY A 106 -6.18 -32.31 -6.61
N GLU A 107 -5.51 -33.07 -7.48
CA GLU A 107 -4.05 -33.27 -7.42
C GLU A 107 -3.24 -31.98 -7.66
N SER A 108 -3.82 -30.96 -8.31
CA SER A 108 -3.14 -29.67 -8.51
C SER A 108 -3.05 -28.81 -7.25
N ALA A 109 -3.67 -29.24 -6.14
CA ALA A 109 -3.56 -28.62 -4.82
C ALA A 109 -2.71 -29.46 -3.84
N LEU A 110 -2.09 -30.56 -4.30
CA LEU A 110 -1.18 -31.37 -3.49
C LEU A 110 0.06 -30.58 -3.04
N PRO A 111 0.70 -30.96 -1.91
CA PRO A 111 2.03 -30.46 -1.57
C PRO A 111 3.00 -30.66 -2.74
N ARG A 112 3.84 -29.66 -3.02
CA ARG A 112 4.70 -29.50 -4.22
C ARG A 112 4.01 -29.02 -5.51
N SER A 113 2.74 -28.64 -5.45
CA SER A 113 2.10 -27.93 -6.55
C SER A 113 2.28 -26.42 -6.43
N ASN A 114 2.22 -25.71 -7.56
CA ASN A 114 2.28 -24.24 -7.60
C ASN A 114 1.17 -23.60 -6.75
N ILE A 115 -0.06 -24.13 -6.79
CA ILE A 115 -1.20 -23.57 -6.05
C ILE A 115 -1.02 -23.75 -4.55
N PHE A 116 -0.52 -24.92 -4.12
CA PHE A 116 -0.13 -25.13 -2.73
C PHE A 116 0.96 -24.16 -2.30
N GLY A 117 1.99 -23.96 -3.13
CA GLY A 117 3.06 -23.01 -2.89
C GLY A 117 2.55 -21.58 -2.65
N LEU A 118 1.68 -21.09 -3.54
CA LEU A 118 1.03 -19.79 -3.42
C LEU A 118 0.16 -19.67 -2.18
N TRP A 119 -0.59 -20.72 -1.84
CA TRP A 119 -1.44 -20.77 -0.65
C TRP A 119 -0.65 -20.67 0.65
N VAL A 120 0.41 -21.49 0.78
CA VAL A 120 1.28 -21.45 1.95
C VAL A 120 2.01 -20.11 2.04
N LEU A 121 2.52 -19.60 0.92
CA LEU A 121 3.14 -18.29 0.86
C LEU A 121 2.20 -17.20 1.37
N PHE A 122 0.95 -17.18 0.93
CA PHE A 122 -0.04 -16.18 1.34
C PHE A 122 -0.27 -16.21 2.86
N ILE A 123 -0.52 -17.38 3.44
CA ILE A 123 -0.74 -17.54 4.89
C ILE A 123 0.51 -17.14 5.67
N CYS A 124 1.69 -17.64 5.29
CA CYS A 124 2.93 -17.33 5.97
C CYS A 124 3.24 -15.83 5.91
N CYS A 125 2.96 -15.16 4.79
CA CYS A 125 3.18 -13.71 4.67
C CYS A 125 2.24 -12.91 5.57
N ILE A 126 0.96 -13.28 5.68
CA ILE A 126 0.03 -12.66 6.63
C ILE A 126 0.55 -12.79 8.06
N ILE A 127 0.98 -13.99 8.45
CA ILE A 127 1.55 -14.25 9.78
C ILE A 127 2.83 -13.43 9.98
N GLY A 128 3.74 -13.43 9.01
CA GLY A 128 4.99 -12.68 9.07
C GLY A 128 4.77 -11.18 9.20
N GLY A 129 3.81 -10.62 8.44
CA GLY A 129 3.42 -9.22 8.55
C GLY A 129 2.89 -8.87 9.93
N TYR A 130 2.01 -9.71 10.49
CA TYR A 130 1.48 -9.52 11.85
C TYR A 130 2.56 -9.64 12.94
N ILE A 131 3.49 -10.59 12.80
CA ILE A 131 4.63 -10.74 13.71
C ILE A 131 5.48 -9.47 13.74
N VAL A 132 5.80 -8.91 12.57
CA VAL A 132 6.63 -7.70 12.47
C VAL A 132 5.91 -6.45 13.02
N GLN A 133 4.58 -6.40 12.92
CA GLN A 133 3.79 -5.32 13.54
C GLN A 133 3.95 -5.26 15.07
N PHE A 134 4.18 -6.38 15.77
CA PHE A 134 4.46 -6.34 17.22
C PHE A 134 5.73 -5.57 17.56
N ILE A 135 6.68 -5.49 16.62
CA ILE A 135 7.94 -4.75 16.77
C ILE A 135 7.77 -3.29 16.31
N LYS A 136 6.54 -2.83 16.02
CA LYS A 136 6.20 -1.50 15.50
C LYS A 136 6.87 -1.17 14.17
N LEU A 137 7.20 -2.20 13.37
CA LEU A 137 7.74 -2.04 12.02
C LEU A 137 6.64 -2.25 10.97
N PRO A 138 6.82 -1.72 9.74
CA PRO A 138 5.84 -1.91 8.67
C PRO A 138 5.59 -3.40 8.34
N PRO A 139 4.33 -3.86 8.20
CA PRO A 139 3.99 -5.27 7.97
C PRO A 139 4.61 -5.84 6.68
N LEU A 140 4.72 -5.02 5.63
CA LEU A 140 5.34 -5.39 4.35
C LEU A 140 6.76 -5.96 4.50
N LEU A 141 7.50 -5.54 5.54
CA LEU A 141 8.84 -6.06 5.83
C LEU A 141 8.78 -7.54 6.24
N GLY A 142 7.81 -7.90 7.07
CA GLY A 142 7.60 -9.29 7.49
C GLY A 142 7.17 -10.20 6.34
N MET A 143 6.29 -9.71 5.46
CA MET A 143 5.86 -10.44 4.26
C MET A 143 7.04 -10.72 3.33
N LEU A 144 7.91 -9.72 3.12
CA LEU A 144 9.12 -9.84 2.29
C LEU A 144 10.13 -10.83 2.88
N ILE A 145 10.41 -10.74 4.19
CA ILE A 145 11.32 -11.67 4.89
C ILE A 145 10.82 -13.11 4.79
N VAL A 146 9.50 -13.33 4.96
CA VAL A 146 8.91 -14.66 4.80
C VAL A 146 9.15 -15.20 3.40
N GLY A 147 8.94 -14.40 2.34
CA GLY A 147 9.23 -14.82 0.98
C GLY A 147 10.68 -15.27 0.78
N ILE A 148 11.63 -14.51 1.34
CA ILE A 148 13.07 -14.86 1.29
C ILE A 148 13.32 -16.18 2.04
N ILE A 149 12.74 -16.38 3.22
CA ILE A 149 12.87 -17.61 4.00
C ILE A 149 12.32 -18.81 3.23
N LEU A 150 11.12 -18.69 2.65
CA LEU A 150 10.46 -19.77 1.89
C LEU A 150 11.23 -20.19 0.64
N LYS A 151 12.11 -19.33 0.10
CA LYS A 151 12.97 -19.65 -1.04
C LYS A 151 14.30 -20.29 -0.65
N ASN A 152 14.88 -19.84 0.45
CA ASN A 152 16.29 -20.10 0.78
C ASN A 152 16.50 -21.16 1.85
N VAL A 153 15.47 -21.59 2.57
CA VAL A 153 15.60 -22.66 3.58
C VAL A 153 15.57 -24.04 2.90
N PRO A 154 16.64 -24.85 2.96
CA PRO A 154 16.79 -26.09 2.19
C PRO A 154 15.79 -27.21 2.55
N TYR A 155 15.04 -27.05 3.64
CA TYR A 155 14.00 -28.00 4.07
C TYR A 155 12.57 -27.51 3.73
N ILE A 156 12.42 -26.30 3.22
CA ILE A 156 11.14 -25.68 2.85
C ILE A 156 11.21 -25.34 1.36
N ASP A 157 10.85 -26.29 0.50
CA ASP A 157 10.98 -26.14 -0.96
C ASP A 157 9.84 -25.34 -1.62
N ILE A 158 9.00 -24.71 -0.79
CA ILE A 158 7.73 -24.10 -1.19
C ILE A 158 7.94 -22.93 -2.16
N GLY A 159 9.01 -22.14 -1.97
CA GLY A 159 9.36 -21.04 -2.88
C GLY A 159 9.99 -21.49 -4.20
N GLN A 160 10.43 -22.74 -4.33
CA GLN A 160 10.90 -23.30 -5.60
C GLN A 160 9.75 -23.87 -6.43
N ASP A 161 8.70 -24.36 -5.77
CA ASP A 161 7.50 -24.90 -6.40
C ASP A 161 6.61 -23.82 -7.06
N ILE A 162 6.84 -22.53 -6.76
CA ILE A 162 6.08 -21.42 -7.33
C ILE A 162 6.55 -21.13 -8.75
N ASP A 163 5.61 -21.25 -9.70
CA ASP A 163 5.89 -20.98 -11.10
C ASP A 163 6.19 -19.48 -11.35
N PRO A 164 7.31 -19.14 -12.02
CA PRO A 164 7.67 -17.75 -12.29
C PRO A 164 6.64 -16.97 -13.13
N THR A 165 5.86 -17.65 -13.98
CA THR A 165 4.81 -17.03 -14.80
C THR A 165 3.64 -16.60 -13.93
N TRP A 166 3.17 -17.50 -13.05
CA TRP A 166 2.11 -17.18 -12.08
C TRP A 166 2.55 -16.09 -11.12
N SER A 167 3.79 -16.17 -10.62
CA SER A 167 4.39 -15.14 -9.77
C SER A 167 4.40 -13.77 -10.46
N GLY A 168 4.86 -13.71 -11.73
CA GLY A 168 4.84 -12.48 -12.53
C GLY A 168 3.44 -11.90 -12.73
N ILE A 169 2.45 -12.74 -13.04
CA ILE A 169 1.05 -12.32 -13.20
C ILE A 169 0.50 -11.73 -11.90
N LEU A 170 0.72 -12.38 -10.76
CA LEU A 170 0.25 -11.91 -9.46
C LEU A 170 0.93 -10.60 -9.05
N ARG A 171 2.25 -10.45 -9.27
CA ARG A 171 2.96 -9.19 -9.01
C ARG A 171 2.42 -8.04 -9.87
N ASN A 172 2.21 -8.26 -11.16
CA ASN A 172 1.64 -7.26 -12.07
C ASN A 172 0.17 -6.93 -11.75
N THR A 173 -0.59 -7.90 -11.25
CA THR A 173 -1.95 -7.69 -10.75
C THR A 173 -1.93 -6.82 -9.49
N ALA A 174 -1.00 -7.07 -8.55
CA ALA A 174 -0.80 -6.23 -7.38
C ALA A 174 -0.35 -4.81 -7.75
N LEU A 175 0.57 -4.67 -8.71
CA LEU A 175 0.97 -3.37 -9.28
C LEU A 175 -0.25 -2.61 -9.81
N THR A 176 -1.18 -3.29 -10.49
CA THR A 176 -2.42 -2.68 -10.97
C THR A 176 -3.26 -2.11 -9.83
N VAL A 177 -3.42 -2.86 -8.73
CA VAL A 177 -4.14 -2.40 -7.54
C VAL A 177 -3.47 -1.15 -6.92
N ILE A 178 -2.13 -1.14 -6.82
CA ILE A 178 -1.38 0.01 -6.29
C ILE A 178 -1.57 1.24 -7.18
N LEU A 179 -1.41 1.10 -8.50
CA LEU A 179 -1.52 2.22 -9.43
C LEU A 179 -2.92 2.81 -9.47
N ILE A 180 -3.96 1.97 -9.39
CA ILE A 180 -5.35 2.45 -9.27
C ILE A 180 -5.52 3.21 -7.96
N ARG A 181 -5.04 2.67 -6.84
CA ARG A 181 -5.12 3.34 -5.54
C ARG A 181 -4.40 4.69 -5.55
N ALA A 182 -3.20 4.75 -6.14
CA ALA A 182 -2.45 5.97 -6.29
C ALA A 182 -3.20 6.99 -7.15
N GLY A 183 -3.70 6.60 -8.32
CA GLY A 183 -4.46 7.47 -9.21
C GLY A 183 -5.74 8.02 -8.58
N LEU A 184 -6.51 7.18 -7.88
CA LEU A 184 -7.71 7.60 -7.15
C LEU A 184 -7.39 8.56 -6.00
N GLY A 185 -6.27 8.35 -5.31
CA GLY A 185 -5.81 9.17 -4.19
C GLY A 185 -5.27 10.55 -4.58
N LEU A 186 -4.91 10.75 -5.84
CA LEU A 186 -4.44 12.05 -6.33
C LEU A 186 -5.63 13.04 -6.45
N ASP A 187 -5.49 14.19 -5.79
CA ASP A 187 -6.45 15.29 -5.84
C ASP A 187 -6.01 16.36 -6.86
N PRO A 188 -6.74 16.56 -7.97
CA PRO A 188 -6.38 17.54 -8.99
C PRO A 188 -6.42 18.99 -8.51
N GLU A 189 -7.25 19.34 -7.53
CA GLU A 189 -7.33 20.70 -7.01
C GLU A 189 -6.16 20.99 -6.08
N ALA A 190 -5.85 20.05 -5.19
CA ALA A 190 -4.61 20.10 -4.40
C ALA A 190 -3.38 20.18 -5.32
N LEU A 191 -3.35 19.40 -6.41
CA LEU A 191 -2.27 19.42 -7.41
C LEU A 191 -2.16 20.78 -8.16
N LYS A 192 -3.27 21.48 -8.40
CA LYS A 192 -3.25 22.82 -9.01
C LYS A 192 -2.79 23.90 -8.03
N LYS A 193 -3.15 23.76 -6.75
CA LYS A 193 -2.81 24.68 -5.67
C LYS A 193 -1.40 24.43 -5.10
N LEU A 194 -0.63 23.50 -5.67
CA LEU A 194 0.70 23.18 -5.17
C LEU A 194 1.63 24.37 -5.20
N SER A 195 2.30 24.59 -4.07
CA SER A 195 3.36 25.57 -4.01
C SER A 195 4.55 25.12 -4.88
N PHE A 196 5.30 26.11 -5.38
CA PHE A 196 6.57 25.87 -6.07
C PHE A 196 7.55 25.01 -5.24
N ALA A 197 7.40 25.01 -3.90
CA ALA A 197 8.18 24.17 -3.01
C ALA A 197 7.87 22.68 -3.16
N VAL A 198 6.60 22.29 -3.31
CA VAL A 198 6.20 20.88 -3.54
C VAL A 198 6.83 20.37 -4.82
N VAL A 199 6.70 21.11 -5.91
CA VAL A 199 7.25 20.71 -7.22
C VAL A 199 8.77 20.56 -7.15
N ARG A 200 9.46 21.51 -6.53
CA ARG A 200 10.93 21.43 -6.39
C ARG A 200 11.35 20.24 -5.52
N LEU A 201 10.62 19.98 -4.43
CA LEU A 201 10.88 18.85 -3.52
C LEU A 201 10.58 17.49 -4.18
N ALA A 202 9.58 17.41 -5.05
CA ALA A 202 9.28 16.19 -5.79
C ALA A 202 10.31 15.91 -6.90
N PHE A 203 10.65 16.91 -7.72
CA PHE A 203 11.50 16.70 -8.90
C PHE A 203 13.00 16.68 -8.61
N SER A 204 13.49 17.62 -7.79
CA SER A 204 14.93 17.85 -7.68
C SER A 204 15.67 16.67 -7.00
N PRO A 205 15.19 16.13 -5.85
CA PRO A 205 15.81 14.98 -5.22
C PRO A 205 15.65 13.71 -6.04
N CYS A 206 14.47 13.48 -6.63
CA CYS A 206 14.16 12.30 -7.45
C CYS A 206 15.10 12.19 -8.66
N LEU A 207 15.21 13.25 -9.46
CA LEU A 207 16.07 13.26 -10.64
C LEU A 207 17.55 13.17 -10.27
N THR A 208 17.97 13.87 -9.22
CA THR A 208 19.37 13.80 -8.78
C THR A 208 19.73 12.40 -8.31
N GLU A 209 18.90 11.78 -7.46
CA GLU A 209 19.12 10.41 -7.00
C GLU A 209 19.11 9.43 -8.16
N THR A 210 18.19 9.60 -9.12
CA THR A 210 18.14 8.77 -10.34
C THR A 210 19.44 8.83 -11.12
N VAL A 211 19.95 10.03 -11.41
CA VAL A 211 21.20 10.22 -12.16
C VAL A 211 22.40 9.66 -11.38
N VAL A 212 22.49 9.95 -10.09
CA VAL A 212 23.57 9.46 -9.23
C VAL A 212 23.54 7.93 -9.14
N ALA A 213 22.38 7.33 -8.89
CA ALA A 213 22.22 5.89 -8.83
C ALA A 213 22.52 5.23 -10.19
N ALA A 214 22.16 5.86 -11.31
CA ALA A 214 22.48 5.37 -12.65
C ALA A 214 23.99 5.34 -12.91
N ILE A 215 24.70 6.43 -12.56
CA ILE A 215 26.16 6.51 -12.68
C ILE A 215 26.82 5.45 -11.80
N VAL A 216 26.43 5.39 -10.53
CA VAL A 216 27.06 4.48 -9.55
C VAL A 216 26.78 3.01 -9.92
N SER A 217 25.55 2.68 -10.30
CA SER A 217 25.21 1.30 -10.71
C SER A 217 25.86 0.90 -12.03
N HIS A 218 26.08 1.82 -12.96
CA HIS A 218 26.85 1.53 -14.18
C HIS A 218 28.28 1.09 -13.84
N PHE A 219 28.96 1.83 -12.96
CA PHE A 219 30.36 1.56 -12.62
C PHE A 219 30.54 0.44 -11.59
N LEU A 220 29.64 0.28 -10.62
CA LEU A 220 29.76 -0.72 -9.56
C LEU A 220 29.08 -2.05 -9.91
N LEU A 221 27.89 -2.01 -10.52
CA LEU A 221 27.10 -3.22 -10.84
C LEU A 221 27.27 -3.66 -12.31
N GLY A 222 27.98 -2.88 -13.13
CA GLY A 222 28.19 -3.18 -14.55
C GLY A 222 26.92 -3.12 -15.39
N LEU A 223 25.86 -2.44 -14.91
CA LEU A 223 24.61 -2.29 -15.66
C LEU A 223 24.81 -1.36 -16.86
N PRO A 224 24.26 -1.65 -18.05
CA PRO A 224 24.24 -0.68 -19.14
C PRO A 224 23.52 0.60 -18.73
N TRP A 225 23.87 1.75 -19.30
CA TRP A 225 23.30 3.06 -18.93
C TRP A 225 21.77 3.07 -18.81
N ILE A 226 21.06 2.50 -19.78
CA ILE A 226 19.59 2.44 -19.78
C ILE A 226 19.07 1.65 -18.55
N TRP A 227 19.70 0.53 -18.22
CA TRP A 227 19.36 -0.28 -17.04
C TRP A 227 19.78 0.40 -15.74
N GLY A 228 20.88 1.16 -15.74
CA GLY A 228 21.28 2.01 -14.62
C GLY A 228 20.26 3.13 -14.35
N PHE A 229 19.76 3.81 -15.38
CA PHE A 229 18.68 4.78 -15.24
C PHE A 229 17.36 4.13 -14.79
N MET A 230 17.08 2.93 -15.27
CA MET A 230 15.93 2.16 -14.83
C MET A 230 16.00 1.85 -13.33
N LEU A 231 17.15 1.36 -12.85
CA LEU A 231 17.42 1.17 -11.43
C LEU A 231 17.34 2.48 -10.66
N GLY A 232 17.88 3.58 -11.23
CA GLY A 232 17.82 4.90 -10.63
C GLY A 232 16.39 5.35 -10.35
N PHE A 233 15.46 5.21 -11.30
CA PHE A 233 14.05 5.54 -11.08
C PHE A 233 13.37 4.61 -10.06
N VAL A 234 13.74 3.32 -10.03
CA VAL A 234 13.24 2.38 -9.01
C VAL A 234 13.68 2.82 -7.61
N ILE A 235 14.96 3.17 -7.42
CA ILE A 235 15.50 3.60 -6.12
C ILE A 235 15.00 4.99 -5.75
N ALA A 236 14.81 5.90 -6.70
CA ALA A 236 14.50 7.30 -6.43
C ALA A 236 13.11 7.54 -5.83
N ALA A 237 12.16 6.62 -6.01
CA ALA A 237 10.80 6.78 -5.50
C ALA A 237 10.72 6.79 -3.96
N VAL A 238 9.98 7.73 -3.37
CA VAL A 238 9.56 7.65 -1.96
C VAL A 238 8.49 6.57 -1.80
N SER A 239 8.25 6.08 -0.57
CA SER A 239 7.09 5.24 -0.30
C SER A 239 6.08 5.92 0.62
N PRO A 240 4.95 6.43 0.07
CA PRO A 240 3.83 6.95 0.85
C PRO A 240 3.34 6.00 1.94
N ALA A 241 3.32 4.68 1.66
CA ALA A 241 2.87 3.67 2.62
C ALA A 241 3.68 3.60 3.93
N VAL A 242 4.92 4.11 3.93
CA VAL A 242 5.77 4.16 5.13
C VAL A 242 5.79 5.57 5.72
N VAL A 243 5.94 6.60 4.88
CA VAL A 243 6.09 7.98 5.36
C VAL A 243 4.75 8.60 5.79
N VAL A 244 3.65 8.35 5.06
CA VAL A 244 2.34 8.98 5.32
C VAL A 244 1.79 8.60 6.70
N PRO A 245 1.75 7.31 7.11
CA PRO A 245 1.27 6.97 8.45
C PRO A 245 2.09 7.62 9.56
N CYS A 246 3.42 7.70 9.41
CA CYS A 246 4.29 8.37 10.37
C CYS A 246 3.99 9.87 10.46
N LEU A 247 3.79 10.53 9.31
CA LEU A 247 3.49 11.97 9.26
C LEU A 247 2.09 12.30 9.80
N LEU A 248 1.09 11.47 9.50
CA LEU A 248 -0.25 11.61 10.07
C LEU A 248 -0.21 11.43 11.59
N HIS A 249 0.56 10.46 12.09
CA HIS A 249 0.74 10.29 13.54
C HIS A 249 1.41 11.49 14.21
N LEU A 250 2.40 12.11 13.54
CA LEU A 250 3.03 13.34 14.01
C LEU A 250 2.05 14.53 13.97
N GLN A 251 1.20 14.60 12.94
CA GLN A 251 0.12 15.57 12.84
C GLN A 251 -0.91 15.37 13.96
N ASP A 252 -1.34 14.16 14.26
CA ASP A 252 -2.26 13.88 15.38
C ASP A 252 -1.68 14.32 16.74
N TRP A 253 -0.35 14.31 16.88
CA TRP A 253 0.36 14.80 18.06
C TRP A 253 0.63 16.32 18.08
N GLY A 254 0.24 17.03 17.03
CA GLY A 254 0.41 18.48 16.91
C GLY A 254 1.74 18.92 16.30
N TYR A 255 2.55 18.03 15.71
CA TYR A 255 3.89 18.39 15.21
C TYR A 255 3.87 18.85 13.75
N GLY A 256 4.41 20.06 13.49
CA GLY A 256 4.66 20.59 12.14
C GLY A 256 3.41 21.02 11.37
N ILE A 257 2.25 21.11 12.05
CA ILE A 257 0.98 21.58 11.48
C ILE A 257 1.03 23.07 11.17
N ASP A 258 1.67 23.86 12.05
CA ASP A 258 1.83 25.32 11.94
C ASP A 258 2.34 25.78 10.56
N LYS A 259 3.21 24.99 9.94
CA LYS A 259 3.82 25.26 8.63
C LYS A 259 3.42 24.26 7.55
N GLY A 260 2.45 23.38 7.83
CA GLY A 260 1.96 22.37 6.89
C GLY A 260 3.05 21.40 6.39
N ILE A 261 4.02 21.05 7.23
CA ILE A 261 5.16 20.18 6.84
C ILE A 261 4.69 18.77 6.47
N PRO A 262 3.83 18.08 7.27
CA PRO A 262 3.24 16.81 6.87
C PRO A 262 2.56 16.88 5.51
N THR A 263 1.69 17.88 5.29
CA THR A 263 0.98 18.10 4.02
C THR A 263 1.93 18.31 2.85
N LEU A 264 2.95 19.16 3.01
CA LEU A 264 3.99 19.40 2.00
C LEU A 264 4.66 18.09 1.57
N VAL A 265 5.06 17.27 2.56
CA VAL A 265 5.80 16.02 2.31
C VAL A 265 4.91 14.97 1.66
N ILE A 266 3.68 14.80 2.15
CA ILE A 266 2.70 13.86 1.59
C ILE A 266 2.38 14.22 0.12
N ALA A 267 2.14 15.50 -0.15
CA ALA A 267 1.84 15.98 -1.51
C ALA A 267 3.02 15.78 -2.46
N ALA A 268 4.24 16.17 -2.04
CA ALA A 268 5.42 16.03 -2.89
C ALA A 268 5.81 14.56 -3.10
N ALA A 269 5.57 13.66 -2.13
CA ALA A 269 5.83 12.23 -2.28
C ALA A 269 4.92 11.61 -3.35
N SER A 270 3.65 12.05 -3.43
CA SER A 270 2.72 11.56 -4.45
C SER A 270 3.17 11.95 -5.88
N ILE A 271 3.76 13.13 -6.05
CA ILE A 271 4.29 13.60 -7.35
C ILE A 271 5.62 12.91 -7.68
N ASP A 272 6.48 12.70 -6.67
CA ASP A 272 7.73 11.94 -6.79
C ASP A 272 7.44 10.53 -7.33
N ASP A 273 6.40 9.85 -6.84
CA ASP A 273 5.96 8.55 -7.34
C ASP A 273 5.51 8.60 -8.80
N VAL A 274 4.69 9.59 -9.18
CA VAL A 274 4.25 9.78 -10.58
C VAL A 274 5.47 10.00 -11.49
N LEU A 275 6.42 10.83 -11.07
CA LEU A 275 7.65 11.10 -11.82
C LEU A 275 8.50 9.83 -11.95
N ALA A 276 8.70 9.08 -10.87
CA ALA A 276 9.51 7.87 -10.86
C ALA A 276 8.90 6.76 -11.72
N ILE A 277 7.59 6.53 -11.62
CA ILE A 277 6.87 5.52 -12.43
C ILE A 277 6.89 5.92 -13.92
N THR A 278 6.69 7.20 -14.23
CA THR A 278 6.74 7.71 -15.61
C THR A 278 8.15 7.57 -16.19
N GLY A 279 9.16 8.01 -15.46
CA GLY A 279 10.56 7.90 -15.87
C GLY A 279 11.00 6.46 -16.06
N PHE A 280 10.63 5.57 -15.14
CA PHE A 280 10.84 4.13 -15.28
C PHE A 280 10.17 3.59 -16.54
N GLY A 281 8.89 3.93 -16.80
CA GLY A 281 8.16 3.49 -17.99
C GLY A 281 8.81 3.94 -19.30
N VAL A 282 9.28 5.19 -19.37
CA VAL A 282 10.02 5.74 -20.51
C VAL A 282 11.31 4.94 -20.74
N VAL A 283 12.12 4.73 -19.69
CA VAL A 283 13.38 3.99 -19.79
C VAL A 283 13.15 2.52 -20.12
N LEU A 284 12.07 1.91 -19.61
CA LEU A 284 11.64 0.55 -19.95
C LEU A 284 11.29 0.42 -21.44
N GLY A 285 10.51 1.36 -21.97
CA GLY A 285 10.19 1.42 -23.40
C GLY A 285 11.45 1.52 -24.27
N ILE A 286 12.43 2.34 -23.86
CA ILE A 286 13.73 2.46 -24.55
C ILE A 286 14.53 1.16 -24.46
N ALA A 287 14.62 0.52 -23.28
CA ALA A 287 15.40 -0.70 -23.05
C ALA A 287 14.94 -1.89 -23.90
N PHE A 288 13.62 -1.97 -24.15
CA PHE A 288 13.00 -3.05 -24.90
C PHE A 288 12.55 -2.62 -26.29
N ALA A 289 13.01 -1.46 -26.77
CA ALA A 289 12.82 -1.02 -28.14
C ALA A 289 13.60 -1.91 -29.11
N GLU A 290 12.96 -2.22 -30.23
CA GLU A 290 13.57 -2.95 -31.34
C GLU A 290 13.50 -2.03 -32.57
N GLY A 291 14.64 -1.80 -33.24
CA GLY A 291 14.75 -0.87 -34.37
C GLY A 291 15.98 0.02 -34.32
N ASN A 292 15.96 1.10 -35.13
CA ASN A 292 17.03 2.09 -35.21
C ASN A 292 17.14 2.89 -33.89
N ILE A 293 18.35 3.36 -33.55
CA ILE A 293 18.65 4.11 -32.33
C ILE A 293 17.75 5.34 -32.13
N VAL A 294 17.37 6.00 -33.23
CA VAL A 294 16.42 7.14 -33.20
C VAL A 294 15.04 6.68 -32.73
N TRP A 295 14.54 5.56 -33.28
CA TRP A 295 13.26 4.98 -32.86
C TRP A 295 13.30 4.58 -31.39
N SER A 296 14.40 3.98 -30.92
CA SER A 296 14.55 3.57 -29.53
C SER A 296 14.44 4.72 -28.54
N ILE A 297 14.99 5.90 -28.86
CA ILE A 297 14.90 7.08 -28.00
C ILE A 297 13.49 7.65 -27.96
N PHE A 298 12.79 7.70 -29.09
CA PHE A 298 11.42 8.23 -29.16
C PHE A 298 10.36 7.26 -28.64
N LYS A 299 10.65 5.95 -28.66
CA LYS A 299 9.69 4.92 -28.23
C LYS A 299 9.26 5.11 -26.78
N GLY A 300 10.19 5.37 -25.86
CA GLY A 300 9.88 5.58 -24.44
C GLY A 300 8.88 6.71 -24.20
N PRO A 301 9.19 7.96 -24.62
CA PRO A 301 8.26 9.09 -24.50
C PRO A 301 6.93 8.87 -25.23
N LEU A 302 6.95 8.20 -26.39
CA LEU A 302 5.73 7.88 -27.14
C LEU A 302 4.85 6.86 -26.42
N GLU A 303 5.43 5.79 -25.86
CA GLU A 303 4.71 4.81 -25.03
C GLU A 303 4.10 5.46 -23.78
N ALA A 304 4.83 6.40 -23.17
CA ALA A 304 4.32 7.17 -22.04
C ALA A 304 3.15 8.08 -22.42
N LEU A 305 3.29 8.83 -23.52
CA LEU A 305 2.23 9.66 -24.06
C LEU A 305 1.00 8.82 -24.42
N LEU A 306 1.19 7.67 -25.05
CA LEU A 306 0.11 6.74 -25.39
C LEU A 306 -0.62 6.24 -24.13
N GLY A 307 0.12 5.93 -23.06
CA GLY A 307 -0.48 5.54 -21.77
C GLY A 307 -1.35 6.63 -21.18
N ILE A 308 -0.87 7.88 -21.19
CA ILE A 308 -1.63 9.04 -20.72
C ILE A 308 -2.88 9.26 -21.57
N VAL A 309 -2.75 9.22 -22.90
CA VAL A 309 -3.88 9.46 -23.82
C VAL A 309 -4.94 8.37 -23.67
N LEU A 310 -4.56 7.08 -23.70
CA LEU A 310 -5.50 5.98 -23.52
C LEU A 310 -6.15 6.00 -22.13
N GLY A 311 -5.36 6.24 -21.09
CA GLY A 311 -5.87 6.36 -19.73
C GLY A 311 -6.86 7.52 -19.60
N ALA A 312 -6.60 8.66 -20.23
CA ALA A 312 -7.53 9.78 -20.24
C ALA A 312 -8.83 9.46 -20.99
N ILE A 313 -8.75 8.80 -22.15
CA ILE A 313 -9.93 8.37 -22.92
C ILE A 313 -10.81 7.43 -22.06
N PHE A 314 -10.23 6.39 -21.48
CA PHE A 314 -10.97 5.45 -20.64
C PHE A 314 -11.43 6.07 -19.32
N GLY A 315 -10.68 7.03 -18.77
CA GLY A 315 -11.05 7.77 -17.57
C GLY A 315 -12.28 8.64 -17.81
N VAL A 316 -12.32 9.36 -18.93
CA VAL A 316 -13.49 10.14 -19.38
C VAL A 316 -14.67 9.22 -19.67
N PHE A 317 -14.43 8.05 -20.26
CA PHE A 317 -15.47 7.04 -20.46
C PHE A 317 -16.17 6.65 -19.15
N LEU A 318 -15.41 6.48 -18.06
CA LEU A 318 -15.93 6.18 -16.71
C LEU A 318 -16.73 7.34 -16.06
N TRP A 319 -16.66 8.55 -16.62
CA TRP A 319 -17.50 9.67 -16.17
C TRP A 319 -18.96 9.46 -16.57
N TYR A 320 -19.18 8.92 -17.76
CA TYR A 320 -20.51 8.76 -18.36
C TYR A 320 -21.05 7.33 -18.24
N ILE A 321 -20.18 6.33 -18.24
CA ILE A 321 -20.55 4.91 -18.17
C ILE A 321 -20.08 4.33 -16.84
N PRO A 322 -20.93 3.55 -16.15
CA PRO A 322 -22.32 3.21 -16.44
C PRO A 322 -23.30 4.34 -16.15
N ALA A 323 -24.46 4.33 -16.81
CA ALA A 323 -25.44 5.41 -16.73
C ALA A 323 -25.97 5.61 -15.30
N VAL A 324 -26.25 6.86 -14.94
CA VAL A 324 -26.60 7.30 -13.56
C VAL A 324 -27.73 6.47 -12.93
N LYS A 325 -28.72 6.03 -13.71
CA LYS A 325 -29.91 5.29 -13.23
C LYS A 325 -29.71 3.77 -13.09
N GLN A 326 -28.50 3.24 -13.35
CA GLN A 326 -28.26 1.80 -13.25
C GLN A 326 -28.02 1.36 -11.80
N LYS A 327 -28.72 0.29 -11.37
CA LYS A 327 -28.69 -0.22 -9.97
C LYS A 327 -27.29 -0.63 -9.49
N ASN A 328 -26.43 -1.12 -10.38
CA ASN A 328 -25.09 -1.64 -10.03
C ASN A 328 -23.94 -0.73 -10.54
N ARG A 329 -24.20 0.58 -10.68
CA ARG A 329 -23.25 1.56 -11.24
C ARG A 329 -21.88 1.52 -10.54
N LEU A 330 -21.86 1.51 -9.20
CA LEU A 330 -20.63 1.52 -8.41
C LEU A 330 -19.75 0.29 -8.70
N PHE A 331 -20.36 -0.89 -8.66
CA PHE A 331 -19.67 -2.15 -8.97
C PHE A 331 -19.12 -2.16 -10.39
N GLN A 332 -19.92 -1.74 -11.36
CA GLN A 332 -19.50 -1.73 -12.76
C GLN A 332 -18.39 -0.70 -13.03
N ARG A 333 -18.43 0.49 -12.42
CA ARG A 333 -17.32 1.46 -12.50
C ARG A 333 -16.03 0.88 -11.95
N GLY A 334 -16.09 0.30 -10.75
CA GLY A 334 -14.93 -0.36 -10.14
C GLY A 334 -14.40 -1.51 -11.00
N PHE A 335 -15.29 -2.33 -11.55
CA PHE A 335 -14.92 -3.45 -12.42
C PHE A 335 -14.27 -2.99 -13.73
N ILE A 336 -14.86 -2.00 -14.42
CA ILE A 336 -14.29 -1.45 -15.67
C ILE A 336 -12.93 -0.81 -15.39
N LEU A 337 -12.83 0.00 -14.32
CA LEU A 337 -11.56 0.61 -13.92
C LEU A 337 -10.47 -0.44 -13.68
N PHE A 338 -10.79 -1.48 -12.90
CA PHE A 338 -9.86 -2.56 -12.62
C PHE A 338 -9.50 -3.37 -13.87
N ALA A 339 -10.48 -3.68 -14.72
CA ALA A 339 -10.27 -4.42 -15.96
C ALA A 339 -9.39 -3.65 -16.95
N VAL A 340 -9.63 -2.34 -17.15
CA VAL A 340 -8.80 -1.48 -18.00
C VAL A 340 -7.37 -1.40 -17.44
N GLY A 341 -7.23 -1.25 -16.11
CA GLY A 341 -5.93 -1.28 -15.46
C GLY A 341 -5.18 -2.60 -15.69
N LEU A 342 -5.84 -3.74 -15.51
CA LEU A 342 -5.25 -5.07 -15.72
C LEU A 342 -4.87 -5.31 -17.18
N VAL A 343 -5.74 -4.96 -18.11
CA VAL A 343 -5.45 -5.06 -19.56
C VAL A 343 -4.27 -4.16 -19.92
N GLY A 344 -4.18 -2.97 -19.34
CA GLY A 344 -3.02 -2.10 -19.52
C GLY A 344 -1.72 -2.78 -19.05
N VAL A 345 -1.65 -3.15 -17.77
CA VAL A 345 -0.41 -3.67 -17.17
C VAL A 345 -0.01 -5.04 -17.72
N LEU A 346 -0.96 -5.97 -17.93
CA LEU A 346 -0.67 -7.33 -18.43
C LEU A 346 -0.73 -7.44 -19.97
N GLY A 347 -1.45 -6.56 -20.64
CA GLY A 347 -1.67 -6.63 -22.09
C GLY A 347 -0.65 -5.82 -22.89
N CYS A 348 -0.25 -4.62 -22.45
CA CYS A 348 0.69 -3.77 -23.17
C CYS A 348 2.06 -4.43 -23.46
N PRO A 349 2.66 -5.24 -22.55
CA PRO A 349 3.89 -5.99 -22.87
C PRO A 349 3.73 -6.94 -24.06
N ARG A 350 2.53 -7.52 -24.25
CA ARG A 350 2.22 -8.40 -25.40
C ARG A 350 2.05 -7.64 -26.72
N LEU A 351 1.75 -6.34 -26.64
CA LEU A 351 1.66 -5.42 -27.78
C LEU A 351 2.99 -4.69 -28.05
N GLU A 352 4.09 -5.16 -27.44
CA GLU A 352 5.43 -4.58 -27.56
C GLU A 352 5.57 -3.13 -27.06
N ILE A 353 4.65 -2.67 -26.20
CA ILE A 353 4.63 -1.31 -25.61
C ILE A 353 4.62 -1.36 -24.07
N PRO A 354 5.61 -2.00 -23.43
CA PRO A 354 5.58 -2.27 -21.99
C PRO A 354 5.51 -1.02 -21.10
N GLY A 355 5.98 0.14 -21.56
CA GLY A 355 5.92 1.41 -20.84
C GLY A 355 4.51 2.04 -20.77
N THR A 356 3.62 1.69 -21.71
CA THR A 356 2.24 2.22 -21.78
C THR A 356 1.36 1.71 -20.62
N GLY A 357 1.52 0.46 -20.21
CA GLY A 357 0.62 -0.23 -19.27
C GLY A 357 0.47 0.46 -17.90
N PRO A 358 1.58 0.68 -17.16
CA PRO A 358 1.53 1.34 -15.86
C PRO A 358 0.94 2.76 -15.93
N LEU A 359 1.30 3.54 -16.95
CA LEU A 359 0.81 4.92 -17.11
C LEU A 359 -0.66 4.98 -17.51
N LEU A 360 -1.13 4.04 -18.34
CA LEU A 360 -2.55 3.88 -18.63
C LEU A 360 -3.33 3.62 -17.34
N CYS A 361 -2.88 2.67 -16.52
CA CYS A 361 -3.52 2.27 -15.27
C CYS A 361 -3.60 3.42 -14.25
N LEU A 362 -2.51 4.17 -14.06
CA LEU A 362 -2.48 5.34 -13.20
C LEU A 362 -3.40 6.45 -13.73
N THR A 363 -3.33 6.74 -15.04
CA THR A 363 -4.06 7.85 -15.64
C THR A 363 -5.56 7.59 -15.71
N VAL A 364 -6.00 6.35 -16.01
CA VAL A 364 -7.44 6.02 -16.00
C VAL A 364 -8.06 6.21 -14.63
N ALA A 365 -7.35 5.82 -13.56
CA ALA A 365 -7.81 6.01 -12.19
C ALA A 365 -7.85 7.49 -11.79
N PHE A 366 -6.79 8.25 -12.11
CA PHE A 366 -6.74 9.69 -11.83
C PHE A 366 -7.85 10.45 -12.56
N VAL A 367 -7.98 10.25 -13.88
CA VAL A 367 -8.99 10.94 -14.68
C VAL A 367 -10.39 10.54 -14.25
N ALA A 368 -10.66 9.25 -13.96
CA ALA A 368 -11.95 8.82 -13.41
C ALA A 368 -12.28 9.54 -12.10
N ALA A 369 -11.32 9.61 -11.16
CA ALA A 369 -11.50 10.31 -9.88
C ALA A 369 -11.76 11.82 -10.06
N VAL A 370 -11.08 12.48 -11.01
CA VAL A 370 -11.34 13.88 -11.36
C VAL A 370 -12.80 14.09 -11.77
N GLY A 371 -13.34 13.25 -12.65
CA GLY A 371 -14.72 13.38 -13.09
C GLY A 371 -15.73 13.12 -11.99
N TRP A 372 -15.49 12.13 -11.13
CA TRP A 372 -16.38 11.83 -10.00
C TRP A 372 -16.38 12.96 -8.97
N ARG A 373 -15.23 13.59 -8.69
CA ARG A 373 -15.15 14.79 -7.85
C ARG A 373 -15.95 15.95 -8.45
N ARG A 374 -15.76 16.24 -9.74
CA ARG A 374 -16.49 17.33 -10.43
C ARG A 374 -18.01 17.13 -10.50
N GLN A 375 -18.46 15.88 -10.47
CA GLN A 375 -19.89 15.53 -10.44
C GLN A 375 -20.46 15.48 -9.02
N ASN A 376 -19.68 15.81 -7.98
CA ASN A 376 -20.01 15.62 -6.57
C ASN A 376 -20.41 14.16 -6.23
N ASP A 377 -19.87 13.19 -6.97
CA ASP A 377 -20.12 11.76 -6.80
C ASP A 377 -19.08 11.15 -5.84
N VAL A 378 -19.08 11.67 -4.61
CA VAL A 378 -18.16 11.28 -3.54
C VAL A 378 -18.38 9.81 -3.14
N GLU A 379 -19.60 9.31 -3.28
CA GLU A 379 -19.94 7.91 -3.04
C GLU A 379 -19.14 6.98 -3.96
N SER A 380 -19.14 7.22 -5.29
CA SER A 380 -18.37 6.42 -6.24
C SER A 380 -16.88 6.39 -5.90
N LEU A 381 -16.31 7.56 -5.60
CA LEU A 381 -14.90 7.67 -5.28
C LEU A 381 -14.57 6.87 -4.01
N ASN A 382 -15.28 7.10 -2.91
CA ASN A 382 -15.02 6.46 -1.64
C ASN A 382 -15.26 4.94 -1.69
N THR A 383 -16.34 4.50 -2.33
CA THR A 383 -16.63 3.05 -2.46
C THR A 383 -15.53 2.34 -3.25
N ILE A 384 -15.08 2.91 -4.38
CA ILE A 384 -14.06 2.28 -5.23
C ILE A 384 -12.67 2.33 -4.57
N MET A 385 -12.35 3.43 -3.86
CA MET A 385 -11.15 3.51 -3.04
C MET A 385 -11.16 2.45 -1.93
N ASN A 386 -12.28 2.27 -1.23
CA ASN A 386 -12.44 1.24 -0.21
C ASN A 386 -12.34 -0.17 -0.80
N ALA A 387 -12.97 -0.43 -1.95
CA ALA A 387 -12.86 -1.71 -2.65
C ALA A 387 -11.41 -2.02 -3.05
N THR A 388 -10.66 -1.01 -3.52
CA THR A 388 -9.26 -1.16 -3.90
C THR A 388 -8.38 -1.37 -2.65
N ALA A 389 -8.70 -0.74 -1.52
CA ALA A 389 -8.05 -1.01 -0.24
C ALA A 389 -8.28 -2.45 0.25
N ILE A 390 -9.48 -2.99 0.07
CA ILE A 390 -9.80 -4.40 0.39
C ILE A 390 -9.02 -5.35 -0.53
N LEU A 391 -8.97 -5.07 -1.85
CA LEU A 391 -8.16 -5.85 -2.79
C LEU A 391 -6.68 -5.82 -2.40
N TRP A 392 -6.19 -4.67 -1.95
CA TRP A 392 -4.81 -4.51 -1.51
C TRP A 392 -4.48 -5.42 -0.31
N LEU A 393 -5.40 -5.68 0.62
CA LEU A 393 -5.17 -6.63 1.72
C LEU A 393 -4.85 -8.05 1.23
N ILE A 394 -5.31 -8.43 0.04
CA ILE A 394 -5.03 -9.72 -0.60
C ILE A 394 -3.73 -9.65 -1.40
N PHE A 395 -3.54 -8.58 -2.17
CA PHE A 395 -2.39 -8.46 -3.06
C PHE A 395 -1.10 -7.99 -2.38
N GLU A 396 -1.17 -7.37 -1.19
CA GLU A 396 0.00 -6.95 -0.43
C GLU A 396 0.86 -8.14 0.03
N PRO A 397 0.32 -9.17 0.72
CA PRO A 397 1.11 -10.36 1.08
C PRO A 397 1.64 -11.10 -0.15
N LEU A 398 0.84 -11.18 -1.22
CA LEU A 398 1.26 -11.83 -2.47
C LEU A 398 2.42 -11.07 -3.11
N LEU A 399 2.33 -9.74 -3.25
CA LEU A 399 3.38 -8.95 -3.89
C LEU A 399 4.71 -9.09 -3.15
N PHE A 400 4.73 -8.79 -1.84
CA PHE A 400 5.96 -8.78 -1.07
C PHE A 400 6.51 -10.20 -0.86
N GLY A 401 5.64 -11.19 -0.64
CA GLY A 401 6.04 -12.59 -0.54
C GLY A 401 6.66 -13.10 -1.84
N LEU A 402 6.01 -12.86 -2.99
CA LEU A 402 6.51 -13.31 -4.29
C LEU A 402 7.81 -12.62 -4.70
N ILE A 403 7.96 -11.33 -4.38
CA ILE A 403 9.22 -10.62 -4.57
C ILE A 403 10.32 -11.24 -3.70
N GLY A 404 10.01 -11.55 -2.43
CA GLY A 404 10.94 -12.23 -1.54
C GLY A 404 11.38 -13.59 -2.09
N THR A 405 10.47 -14.34 -2.72
CA THR A 405 10.81 -15.64 -3.31
C THR A 405 11.68 -15.58 -4.58
N GLU A 406 11.82 -14.41 -5.21
CA GLU A 406 12.74 -14.24 -6.34
C GLU A 406 14.20 -14.02 -5.88
N VAL A 407 14.41 -13.69 -4.60
CA VAL A 407 15.76 -13.47 -4.07
C VAL A 407 16.39 -14.79 -3.65
N ASP A 408 17.38 -15.22 -4.42
CA ASP A 408 18.16 -16.43 -4.16
C ASP A 408 19.51 -16.07 -3.52
N VAL A 409 19.57 -16.18 -2.19
CA VAL A 409 20.75 -15.84 -1.38
C VAL A 409 21.96 -16.72 -1.73
N SER A 410 21.73 -17.93 -2.25
CA SER A 410 22.83 -18.81 -2.68
C SER A 410 23.52 -18.32 -3.96
N LYS A 411 22.79 -17.58 -4.80
CA LYS A 411 23.28 -16.99 -6.05
C LYS A 411 23.76 -15.55 -5.89
N LEU A 412 23.42 -14.90 -4.78
CA LEU A 412 23.86 -13.56 -4.45
C LEU A 412 25.35 -13.56 -4.09
N ASN A 413 26.18 -13.03 -5.00
CA ASN A 413 27.56 -12.70 -4.66
C ASN A 413 27.56 -11.55 -3.64
N GLY A 414 28.26 -11.72 -2.51
CA GLY A 414 28.39 -10.69 -1.47
C GLY A 414 28.91 -9.35 -2.00
N GLU A 415 29.72 -9.38 -3.07
CA GLU A 415 30.16 -8.16 -3.77
C GLU A 415 29.00 -7.40 -4.41
N THR A 416 28.07 -8.08 -5.06
CA THR A 416 26.90 -7.45 -5.70
C THR A 416 25.97 -6.82 -4.67
N ILE A 417 25.77 -7.48 -3.52
CA ILE A 417 25.05 -6.89 -2.38
C ILE A 417 25.79 -5.64 -1.89
N GLY A 418 27.10 -5.72 -1.68
CA GLY A 418 27.92 -4.58 -1.25
C GLY A 418 27.83 -3.39 -2.20
N TYR A 419 27.91 -3.64 -3.51
CA TYR A 419 27.73 -2.61 -4.55
C TYR A 419 26.30 -2.04 -4.60
N GLY A 420 25.28 -2.87 -4.35
CA GLY A 420 23.91 -2.43 -4.19
C GLY A 420 23.73 -1.48 -3.00
N ILE A 421 24.30 -1.83 -1.84
CA ILE A 421 24.30 -0.97 -0.64
C ILE A 421 25.06 0.32 -0.91
N ALA A 422 26.23 0.25 -1.56
CA ALA A 422 27.01 1.43 -1.91
C ALA A 422 26.21 2.37 -2.83
N THR A 423 25.54 1.83 -3.85
CA THR A 423 24.65 2.58 -4.75
C THR A 423 23.54 3.28 -3.97
N LEU A 424 22.90 2.57 -3.04
CA LEU A 424 21.86 3.12 -2.17
C LEU A 424 22.37 4.25 -1.29
N VAL A 425 23.49 4.05 -0.58
CA VAL A 425 24.05 5.04 0.36
C VAL A 425 24.46 6.32 -0.36
N VAL A 426 25.12 6.20 -1.51
CA VAL A 426 25.52 7.35 -2.31
C VAL A 426 24.28 8.08 -2.85
N GLY A 427 23.31 7.36 -3.41
CA GLY A 427 22.05 7.93 -3.90
C GLY A 427 21.29 8.70 -2.80
N LEU A 428 21.08 8.07 -1.64
CA LEU A 428 20.39 8.67 -0.49
C LEU A 428 21.11 9.89 0.08
N SER A 429 22.45 9.88 0.07
CA SER A 429 23.25 11.01 0.55
C SER A 429 22.97 12.25 -0.30
N PHE A 430 23.08 12.12 -1.62
CA PHE A 430 22.76 13.22 -2.55
C PHE A 430 21.28 13.61 -2.47
N ARG A 431 20.36 12.63 -2.38
CA ARG A 431 18.93 12.89 -2.21
C ARG A 431 18.65 13.78 -1.00
N THR A 432 19.23 13.44 0.16
CA THR A 432 19.00 14.17 1.43
C THR A 432 19.51 15.60 1.33
N ILE A 433 20.70 15.80 0.74
CA ILE A 433 21.29 17.11 0.51
C ILE A 433 20.39 17.95 -0.41
N VAL A 434 19.96 17.39 -1.55
CA VAL A 434 19.12 18.11 -2.50
C VAL A 434 17.73 18.37 -1.94
N ALA A 435 17.13 17.45 -1.19
CA ALA A 435 15.84 17.64 -0.53
C ALA A 435 15.89 18.80 0.48
N PHE A 436 16.96 18.88 1.27
CA PHE A 436 17.20 20.00 2.19
C PHE A 436 17.26 21.36 1.45
N PHE A 437 17.96 21.43 0.31
CA PHE A 437 18.00 22.65 -0.51
C PHE A 437 16.71 22.91 -1.29
N ALA A 438 15.95 21.86 -1.63
CA ALA A 438 14.67 21.97 -2.31
C ALA A 438 13.60 22.66 -1.47
N VAL A 439 13.78 22.76 -0.15
CA VAL A 439 12.91 23.56 0.73
C VAL A 439 13.57 24.84 1.22
N PHE A 440 14.69 25.28 0.66
CA PHE A 440 15.42 26.43 1.21
C PHE A 440 14.65 27.76 1.14
N ARG A 441 13.84 27.96 0.08
CA ARG A 441 13.02 29.16 -0.15
C ARG A 441 11.64 29.13 0.53
N THR A 442 11.40 28.23 1.47
CA THR A 442 10.16 28.22 2.28
C THR A 442 10.40 28.87 3.63
N ASN A 443 9.31 29.16 4.36
CA ASN A 443 9.33 29.71 5.72
C ASN A 443 9.76 28.69 6.81
N LEU A 444 10.44 27.61 6.41
CA LEU A 444 10.91 26.56 7.30
C LEU A 444 12.23 26.93 7.97
N ASN A 445 12.34 26.60 9.25
CA ASN A 445 13.55 26.74 10.05
C ASN A 445 14.58 25.66 9.66
N LEU A 446 15.84 25.83 10.03
CA LEU A 446 16.91 24.89 9.68
C LEU A 446 16.63 23.44 10.17
N LYS A 447 16.06 23.31 11.37
CA LYS A 447 15.65 22.02 11.96
C LYS A 447 14.55 21.34 11.14
N GLU A 448 13.53 22.10 10.73
CA GLU A 448 12.41 21.62 9.92
C GLU A 448 12.86 21.23 8.51
N LYS A 449 13.77 22.00 7.90
CA LYS A 449 14.39 21.67 6.60
C LYS A 449 15.15 20.34 6.66
N PHE A 450 15.87 20.10 7.76
CA PHE A 450 16.55 18.82 7.99
C PHE A 450 15.57 17.67 8.18
N PHE A 451 14.48 17.89 8.92
CA PHE A 451 13.40 16.91 9.05
C PHE A 451 12.81 16.51 7.70
N VAL A 452 12.52 17.48 6.82
CA VAL A 452 12.01 17.20 5.46
C VAL A 452 12.98 16.31 4.67
N GLY A 453 14.28 16.57 4.75
CA GLY A 453 15.30 15.73 4.13
C GLY A 453 15.27 14.28 4.63
N LEU A 454 15.13 14.07 5.94
CA LEU A 454 15.03 12.74 6.55
C LEU A 454 13.71 12.04 6.23
N ALA A 455 12.61 12.78 6.16
CA ALA A 455 11.31 12.24 5.76
C ALA A 455 11.27 11.75 4.31
N TRP A 456 12.26 12.14 3.49
CA TRP A 456 12.42 11.74 2.09
C TRP A 456 13.17 10.41 1.89
N LEU A 457 13.66 9.80 2.98
CA LEU A 457 14.44 8.54 2.96
C LEU A 457 13.63 7.23 2.81
N PRO A 458 12.41 7.08 3.37
CA PRO A 458 11.71 5.80 3.34
C PRO A 458 11.39 5.32 1.91
N LYS A 459 11.76 4.07 1.59
CA LYS A 459 11.44 3.39 0.32
C LYS A 459 10.84 2.02 0.60
N ALA A 460 9.84 1.61 -0.17
CA ALA A 460 9.15 0.33 0.00
C ALA A 460 8.27 -0.05 -1.22
N THR A 461 7.10 0.57 -1.32
CA THR A 461 6.01 0.06 -2.17
C THR A 461 6.25 0.26 -3.66
N VAL A 462 6.77 1.41 -4.08
CA VAL A 462 7.09 1.65 -5.50
C VAL A 462 8.21 0.72 -5.96
N GLN A 463 9.24 0.51 -5.14
CA GLN A 463 10.33 -0.42 -5.43
C GLN A 463 9.83 -1.84 -5.65
N ALA A 464 8.92 -2.30 -4.78
CA ALA A 464 8.28 -3.60 -4.94
C ALA A 464 7.43 -3.66 -6.22
N ALA A 465 6.67 -2.59 -6.49
CA ALA A 465 5.73 -2.53 -7.58
C ALA A 465 6.42 -2.52 -8.96
N ILE A 466 7.38 -1.62 -9.19
CA ILE A 466 8.04 -1.47 -10.50
C ILE A 466 9.38 -2.22 -10.61
N GLY A 467 10.03 -2.57 -9.50
CA GLY A 467 11.33 -3.27 -9.52
C GLY A 467 11.29 -4.65 -10.17
N SER A 468 10.13 -5.33 -10.13
CA SER A 468 9.94 -6.64 -10.76
C SER A 468 9.45 -6.59 -12.21
N VAL A 469 9.08 -5.40 -12.72
CA VAL A 469 8.50 -5.23 -14.06
C VAL A 469 9.54 -5.48 -15.15
N ALA A 470 10.75 -4.98 -14.95
CA ALA A 470 11.84 -5.17 -15.90
C ALA A 470 12.21 -6.67 -16.06
N LEU A 471 12.27 -7.39 -14.94
CA LEU A 471 12.49 -8.84 -14.92
C LEU A 471 11.37 -9.60 -15.64
N SER A 472 10.12 -9.29 -15.30
CA SER A 472 8.95 -9.97 -15.89
C SER A 472 8.89 -9.72 -17.40
N THR A 473 9.16 -8.50 -17.85
CA THR A 473 9.23 -8.13 -19.27
C THR A 473 10.38 -8.84 -20.00
N ALA A 474 11.54 -9.00 -19.36
CA ALA A 474 12.68 -9.71 -19.93
C ALA A 474 12.40 -11.21 -20.12
N ARG A 475 11.72 -11.84 -19.15
CA ARG A 475 11.29 -13.25 -19.22
C ARG A 475 10.25 -13.45 -20.32
N ASP A 476 9.25 -12.59 -20.41
CA ASP A 476 8.21 -12.65 -21.46
C ASP A 476 8.83 -12.55 -22.87
N LYS A 477 9.83 -11.68 -23.04
CA LYS A 477 10.59 -11.54 -24.30
C LYS A 477 11.68 -12.60 -24.50
N LYS A 478 11.87 -13.51 -23.55
CA LYS A 478 12.88 -14.59 -23.58
C LYS A 478 14.31 -14.09 -23.88
N LYS A 479 14.71 -12.95 -23.30
CA LYS A 479 16.05 -12.36 -23.46
C LYS A 479 16.91 -12.62 -22.21
N PRO A 480 17.79 -13.66 -22.20
CA PRO A 480 18.49 -14.11 -20.98
C PRO A 480 19.44 -13.05 -20.39
N VAL A 481 20.05 -12.22 -21.23
CA VAL A 481 20.92 -11.11 -20.76
C VAL A 481 20.11 -10.05 -20.01
N PHE A 482 18.92 -9.72 -20.51
CA PHE A 482 18.03 -8.75 -19.87
C PHE A 482 17.39 -9.31 -18.59
N GLU A 483 17.18 -10.62 -18.54
CA GLU A 483 16.74 -11.28 -17.31
C GLU A 483 17.77 -11.10 -16.19
N ARG A 484 19.06 -11.24 -16.48
CA ARG A 484 20.12 -10.98 -15.48
C ARG A 484 20.10 -9.54 -14.98
N TYR A 485 19.95 -8.56 -15.87
CA TYR A 485 19.85 -7.15 -15.45
C TYR A 485 18.57 -6.89 -14.64
N GLY A 486 17.44 -7.47 -15.04
CA GLY A 486 16.18 -7.40 -14.31
C GLY A 486 16.26 -8.02 -12.92
N LEU A 487 16.96 -9.15 -12.76
CA LEU A 487 17.24 -9.77 -11.47
C LEU A 487 18.07 -8.85 -10.58
N THR A 488 19.15 -8.26 -11.10
CA THR A 488 19.96 -7.30 -10.34
C THR A 488 19.13 -6.09 -9.89
N ILE A 489 18.25 -5.55 -10.75
CA ILE A 489 17.35 -4.46 -10.36
C ILE A 489 16.41 -4.90 -9.24
N LEU A 490 15.81 -6.09 -9.35
CA LEU A 490 14.90 -6.62 -8.34
C LEU A 490 15.60 -6.86 -6.99
N GLU A 491 16.80 -7.45 -7.01
CA GLU A 491 17.60 -7.73 -5.81
C GLU A 491 17.99 -6.44 -5.09
N VAL A 492 18.46 -5.44 -5.85
CA VAL A 492 18.78 -4.12 -5.28
C VAL A 492 17.51 -3.46 -4.76
N ALA A 493 16.37 -3.54 -5.47
CA ALA A 493 15.10 -3.02 -4.98
C ALA A 493 14.70 -3.67 -3.64
N VAL A 494 14.83 -5.00 -3.51
CA VAL A 494 14.57 -5.71 -2.25
C VAL A 494 15.49 -5.24 -1.13
N LEU A 495 16.78 -5.14 -1.39
CA LEU A 495 17.76 -4.64 -0.42
C LEU A 495 17.42 -3.24 0.08
N VAL A 496 16.99 -2.38 -0.85
CA VAL A 496 16.55 -1.02 -0.56
C VAL A 496 15.32 -1.01 0.36
N ILE A 497 14.34 -1.86 0.11
CA ILE A 497 13.14 -2.00 0.96
C ILE A 497 13.54 -2.45 2.37
N LEU A 498 14.37 -3.50 2.46
CA LEU A 498 14.81 -4.09 3.74
C LEU A 498 15.56 -3.09 4.62
N ILE A 499 16.39 -2.24 4.03
CA ILE A 499 17.21 -1.26 4.76
C ILE A 499 16.41 0.01 5.07
N THR A 500 15.80 0.62 4.05
CA THR A 500 15.30 2.00 4.18
C THR A 500 13.91 2.11 4.79
N ALA A 501 13.04 1.10 4.66
CA ALA A 501 11.71 1.14 5.27
C ALA A 501 11.78 1.22 6.82
N PRO A 502 12.49 0.33 7.53
CA PRO A 502 12.59 0.41 9.00
C PRO A 502 13.40 1.63 9.46
N ILE A 503 14.53 1.93 8.81
CA ILE A 503 15.38 3.06 9.17
C ILE A 503 14.62 4.39 8.95
N GLY A 504 13.94 4.52 7.80
CA GLY A 504 13.17 5.70 7.47
C GLY A 504 12.01 5.95 8.42
N ALA A 505 11.22 4.91 8.74
CA ALA A 505 10.14 5.01 9.72
C ALA A 505 10.67 5.43 11.11
N ALA A 506 11.75 4.80 11.58
CA ALA A 506 12.38 5.16 12.84
C ALA A 506 12.91 6.60 12.83
N LEU A 507 13.57 7.04 11.76
CA LEU A 507 14.08 8.41 11.64
C LEU A 507 12.95 9.43 11.69
N VAL A 508 11.87 9.25 10.94
CA VAL A 508 10.73 10.18 10.95
C VAL A 508 10.12 10.27 12.35
N MET A 509 9.85 9.13 12.98
CA MET A 509 9.21 9.10 14.30
C MET A 509 10.10 9.63 15.43
N LEU A 510 11.41 9.40 15.37
CA LEU A 510 12.35 9.86 16.40
C LEU A 510 12.75 11.34 16.22
N THR A 511 12.83 11.82 14.98
CA THR A 511 13.25 13.19 14.69
C THR A 511 12.09 14.17 14.62
N GLY A 512 10.87 13.73 14.31
CA GLY A 512 9.66 14.55 14.29
C GLY A 512 9.49 15.36 15.57
N PRO A 513 9.37 14.73 16.76
CA PRO A 513 9.20 15.45 18.03
C PRO A 513 10.37 16.35 18.43
N ARG A 514 11.57 16.14 17.85
CA ARG A 514 12.78 16.91 18.19
C ARG A 514 13.03 18.09 17.26
N LEU A 515 12.60 17.97 16.01
CA LEU A 515 12.90 18.94 14.94
C LEU A 515 11.69 19.79 14.55
N LEU A 516 10.47 19.30 14.77
CA LEU A 516 9.23 20.00 14.47
C LEU A 516 8.72 20.75 15.71
N ASN A 517 8.08 21.89 15.47
CA ASN A 517 7.37 22.60 16.52
C ASN A 517 6.07 21.86 16.82
N ARG A 518 5.72 21.80 18.11
CA ARG A 518 4.42 21.29 18.56
C ARG A 518 3.45 22.45 18.70
N THR A 519 2.30 22.33 18.08
CA THR A 519 1.17 23.24 18.23
C THR A 519 0.04 22.47 18.91
N ASP A 520 -0.60 23.05 19.92
CA ASP A 520 -1.75 22.40 20.54
C ASP A 520 -2.89 22.29 19.51
N PRO A 521 -3.46 21.09 19.29
CA PRO A 521 -4.60 20.88 18.37
C PRO A 521 -5.84 21.70 18.75
N SER A 522 -5.90 22.21 19.99
CA SER A 522 -6.97 23.03 20.56
C SER A 522 -6.65 24.53 20.61
N SER A 523 -5.52 24.97 20.04
CA SER A 523 -5.22 26.40 19.95
C SER A 523 -6.11 27.09 18.89
N PRO A 524 -6.49 28.37 19.08
CA PRO A 524 -7.34 29.11 18.12
C PRO A 524 -6.72 29.26 16.73
N THR A 525 -5.46 28.87 16.54
CA THR A 525 -4.79 28.77 15.23
C THR A 525 -5.24 27.51 14.47
N HIS A 526 -5.55 26.40 15.15
CA HIS A 526 -6.05 25.18 14.53
C HIS A 526 -7.51 25.33 14.07
N GLU A 527 -8.34 26.00 14.88
CA GLU A 527 -9.69 26.42 14.45
C GLU A 527 -9.64 27.42 13.31
N LYS A 528 -8.72 28.40 13.32
CA LYS A 528 -8.58 29.34 12.20
C LYS A 528 -8.04 28.70 10.93
N ILE A 529 -7.11 27.75 10.97
CA ILE A 529 -6.63 27.08 9.75
C ILE A 529 -7.74 26.17 9.18
N HIS A 530 -8.47 25.42 10.02
CA HIS A 530 -9.63 24.66 9.55
C HIS A 530 -10.80 25.53 9.09
N GLN A 531 -11.05 26.66 9.77
CA GLN A 531 -12.08 27.62 9.38
C GLN A 531 -11.67 28.41 8.15
N ASP A 532 -10.41 28.82 7.97
CA ASP A 532 -9.93 29.50 6.76
C ASP A 532 -9.94 28.53 5.56
N GLU A 533 -9.59 27.25 5.75
CA GLU A 533 -9.74 26.20 4.72
C GLU A 533 -11.22 25.93 4.38
N GLN A 534 -12.12 25.91 5.37
CA GLN A 534 -13.57 25.74 5.17
C GLN A 534 -14.25 26.99 4.60
N GLN A 535 -13.82 28.19 5.00
CA GLN A 535 -14.38 29.47 4.61
C GLN A 535 -13.85 29.90 3.24
N GLU A 536 -12.62 29.55 2.85
CA GLU A 536 -12.19 29.61 1.44
C GLU A 536 -13.01 28.66 0.56
N MET A 537 -13.35 27.46 1.05
CA MET A 537 -14.25 26.52 0.34
C MET A 537 -15.68 27.06 0.22
N GLU A 538 -16.26 27.63 1.28
CA GLU A 538 -17.62 28.18 1.27
C GLU A 538 -17.73 29.48 0.46
N VAL A 539 -16.76 30.39 0.56
CA VAL A 539 -16.73 31.62 -0.23
C VAL A 539 -16.51 31.31 -1.73
N GLN A 540 -15.74 30.27 -2.07
CA GLN A 540 -15.61 29.81 -3.47
C GLN A 540 -16.90 29.17 -4.00
N THR A 541 -17.59 28.36 -3.18
CA THR A 541 -18.89 27.78 -3.54
C THR A 541 -19.98 28.85 -3.71
N ALA A 542 -19.94 29.91 -2.89
CA ALA A 542 -20.82 31.07 -3.02
C ALA A 542 -20.50 31.93 -4.26
N THR A 543 -19.22 32.06 -4.64
CA THR A 543 -18.82 32.81 -5.83
C THR A 543 -19.14 32.04 -7.13
N GLU A 544 -19.03 30.71 -7.13
CA GLU A 544 -19.42 29.86 -8.27
C GLU A 544 -20.92 29.80 -8.49
N SER A 545 -21.74 29.85 -7.43
CA SER A 545 -23.21 29.90 -7.54
C SER A 545 -23.72 31.25 -8.05
N ILE A 546 -23.03 32.36 -7.74
CA ILE A 546 -23.34 33.69 -8.29
C ILE A 546 -22.92 33.79 -9.77
N ASN A 547 -21.82 33.16 -10.18
CA ASN A 547 -21.36 33.15 -11.58
C ASN A 547 -22.07 32.13 -12.49
N THR A 548 -22.90 31.23 -11.94
CA THR A 548 -23.78 30.33 -12.71
C THR A 548 -25.23 30.83 -12.79
N SER A 549 -25.54 31.94 -12.13
CA SER A 549 -26.85 32.63 -12.18
C SER A 549 -26.84 33.97 -12.92
N LEU A 550 -25.69 34.33 -13.51
CA LEU A 550 -25.50 35.31 -14.60
C LEU A 550 -25.07 34.56 -15.86
#